data_AF-A0A183HWC7-F1
#
_entry.id   AF-A0A183HWC7-F1
#
_cell.length_a   1.000
_cell.length_b   1.000
_cell.length_c   1.000
_cell.angle_alpha   90.00
_cell.angle_beta   90.00
_cell.angle_gamma   90.00
#
_symmetry.space_group_name_H-M   'P 1'
#
loop_
_entity.id
_entity.type
_entity.pdbx_description
1 polymer ?
#
loop_
_entity_poly.entity_id
_entity_poly.type
_entity_poly.pdbx_seq_one_letter_code
_entity_poly.pdbx_strand_id
1 'polypeptide(L)' 'MAVRIESLPKDILKDDQTSRLPPEEELLSAFEEVLNKMDLPPDKMRILRSYDLNKKWELVCDQVCLSHTFHYFFHNLLF' A
#
# COMPACT_ATOMS: atom_id res chain seq x y z
N MET A 1 27.72 11.01 -41.30
CA MET A 1 26.73 9.94 -41.07
C MET A 1 27.08 9.19 -39.79
N ALA A 2 26.05 8.65 -39.13
CA ALA A 2 26.04 7.87 -37.89
C ALA A 2 26.01 8.69 -36.59
N VAL A 3 24.81 9.17 -36.24
CA VAL A 3 24.36 9.32 -34.84
C VAL A 3 24.50 7.93 -34.19
N ARG A 4 25.41 7.79 -33.22
CA ARG A 4 25.40 6.65 -32.31
C ARG A 4 24.62 7.07 -31.08
N ILE A 5 23.35 6.75 -31.19
CA ILE A 5 22.27 6.89 -30.21
C ILE A 5 22.76 6.33 -28.87
N GLU A 6 22.41 7.08 -27.82
CA GLU A 6 22.54 6.73 -26.42
C GLU A 6 22.14 5.27 -26.23
N SER A 7 23.09 4.48 -25.73
CA SER A 7 22.85 3.07 -25.46
C SER A 7 21.77 2.99 -24.39
N LEU A 8 20.59 2.59 -24.86
CA LEU A 8 19.39 2.17 -24.19
C LEU A 8 19.56 1.94 -22.67
N PRO A 9 18.75 2.61 -21.81
CA PRO A 9 18.79 2.39 -20.38
C PRO A 9 18.52 0.92 -20.05
N LYS A 10 19.10 0.45 -18.94
CA LYS A 10 18.83 -0.84 -18.28
C LYS A 10 17.35 -0.94 -17.92
N ASP A 11 16.49 -1.23 -18.89
CA ASP A 11 15.05 -1.39 -18.65
C ASP A 11 14.59 -2.84 -18.84
N ILE A 12 15.52 -3.76 -19.13
CA ILE A 12 15.15 -5.16 -19.34
C ILE A 12 15.34 -5.92 -18.03
N LEU A 13 14.19 -6.07 -17.37
CA LEU A 13 13.82 -7.16 -16.45
C LEU A 13 14.03 -6.88 -14.95
N LYS A 14 13.15 -6.05 -14.36
CA LYS A 14 12.66 -6.34 -13.02
C LYS A 14 11.37 -5.63 -12.57
N ASP A 15 10.35 -5.46 -13.41
CA ASP A 15 9.11 -4.86 -12.85
C ASP A 15 7.83 -5.10 -13.68
N ASP A 16 7.45 -6.36 -13.93
CA ASP A 16 6.18 -6.66 -14.63
C ASP A 16 4.98 -6.87 -13.68
N GLN A 17 5.10 -6.57 -12.38
CA GLN A 17 3.95 -6.60 -11.44
C GLN A 17 3.97 -5.50 -10.36
N THR A 18 4.87 -4.53 -10.44
CA THR A 18 5.13 -3.59 -9.33
C THR A 18 4.91 -2.13 -9.73
N SER A 19 4.42 -1.88 -10.95
CA SER A 19 3.89 -0.58 -11.40
C SER A 19 2.56 -0.14 -10.77
N ARG A 20 1.89 -1.00 -9.98
CA ARG A 20 0.60 -0.71 -9.33
C ARG A 20 0.63 -0.76 -7.80
N LEU A 21 1.63 -1.40 -7.22
CA LEU A 21 1.84 -1.48 -5.78
C LEU A 21 2.89 -0.42 -5.41
N PRO A 22 2.65 0.41 -4.38
CA PRO A 22 3.69 1.33 -3.90
C PRO A 22 4.92 0.55 -3.42
N PRO A 23 6.09 1.19 -3.33
CA PRO A 23 7.29 0.54 -2.84
C PRO A 23 7.03 -0.11 -1.48
N GLU A 24 7.65 -1.26 -1.24
CA GLU A 24 7.45 -2.07 -0.02
C GLU A 24 7.60 -1.25 1.26
N GLU A 25 8.53 -0.30 1.28
CA GLU A 25 8.75 0.63 2.41
C GLU A 25 7.51 1.50 2.70
N GLU A 26 6.94 2.13 1.68
CA GLU A 26 5.75 2.96 1.82
C GLU A 26 4.52 2.14 2.21
N LEU A 27 4.39 0.95 1.61
CA LEU A 27 3.32 0.01 1.91
C LEU A 27 3.35 -0.42 3.38
N LEU A 28 4.52 -0.80 3.88
CA LEU A 28 4.71 -1.19 5.27
C LEU A 28 4.40 -0.03 6.21
N SER A 29 4.85 1.18 5.89
CA SER A 29 4.56 2.38 6.69
C SER A 29 3.05 2.66 6.78
N ALA A 30 2.35 2.61 5.63
CA ALA A 30 0.89 2.80 5.59
C ALA A 30 0.14 1.68 6.34
N PHE A 31 0.63 0.45 6.23
CA PHE A 31 0.09 -0.70 6.94
C PHE A 31 0.27 -0.59 8.45
N GLU A 32 1.42 -0.15 8.94
CA GLU A 32 1.62 0.09 10.38
C GLU A 32 0.73 1.20 10.90
N GLU A 33 0.52 2.27 10.14
CA GLU A 33 -0.44 3.32 10.51
C GLU A 33 -1.86 2.76 10.63
N VAL A 34 -2.30 1.95 9.66
CA VAL A 34 -3.60 1.28 9.69
C VAL A 34 -3.73 0.32 10.88
N LEU A 35 -2.70 -0.50 11.15
CA LEU A 35 -2.69 -1.40 12.29
C LEU A 35 -2.75 -0.66 13.64
N ASN A 36 -2.04 0.46 13.76
CA ASN A 36 -2.09 1.32 14.94
C ASN A 36 -3.47 1.95 15.12
N LYS A 37 -4.13 2.36 14.03
CA LYS A 37 -5.51 2.87 14.06
C LYS A 37 -6.54 1.81 14.48
N MET A 38 -6.24 0.52 14.28
CA MET A 38 -7.13 -0.59 14.67
C MET A 38 -7.00 -1.02 16.15
N ASP A 39 -6.05 -0.47 16.92
CA ASP A 39 -5.79 -0.81 18.35
C ASP A 39 -5.79 -2.34 18.62
N LEU A 40 -5.08 -3.10 17.78
CA LEU A 40 -5.10 -4.56 17.86
C LEU A 40 -4.18 -5.09 18.96
N PRO A 41 -4.53 -6.22 19.63
CA PRO A 41 -3.62 -6.88 20.53
C PRO A 41 -2.35 -7.39 19.80
N PRO A 42 -1.20 -7.48 20.51
CA PRO A 42 0.10 -7.75 19.90
C PRO A 42 0.18 -9.09 19.15
N ASP A 43 -0.60 -10.09 19.57
CA ASP A 43 -0.69 -11.38 18.87
C ASP A 43 -1.28 -11.27 17.47
N LYS A 44 -2.33 -10.44 17.29
CA LYS A 44 -2.97 -10.24 15.98
C LYS A 44 -2.08 -9.42 15.07
N MET A 45 -1.43 -8.38 15.61
CA MET A 45 -0.47 -7.57 14.83
C MET A 45 0.68 -8.43 14.29
N ARG A 46 1.20 -9.37 15.09
CA ARG A 46 2.26 -10.29 14.65
C ARG A 46 1.82 -11.18 13.49
N ILE A 47 0.60 -11.70 13.52
CA ILE A 47 0.03 -12.50 12.43
C ILE A 47 -0.12 -11.64 11.17
N LEU A 48 -0.66 -10.43 11.30
CA LEU A 48 -0.86 -9.49 10.21
C LEU A 48 0.47 -9.01 9.59
N ARG A 49 1.52 -8.83 10.39
CA ARG A 49 2.88 -8.54 9.91
C ARG A 49 3.50 -9.67 9.08
N SER A 50 3.06 -10.91 9.30
CA SER A 50 3.50 -12.09 8.56
C SER A 50 2.81 -12.27 7.21
N TYR A 51 1.87 -11.40 6.83
CA TYR A 51 1.21 -11.47 5.52
C TYR A 51 2.08 -10.96 4.37
N ASP A 52 1.82 -11.49 3.17
CA ASP A 52 2.40 -11.05 1.91
C ASP A 52 2.04 -9.58 1.59
N LEU A 53 2.89 -8.91 0.82
CA LEU A 53 2.70 -7.49 0.44
C LEU A 53 1.35 -7.22 -0.26
N ASN A 54 0.87 -8.15 -1.08
CA ASN A 54 -0.44 -8.06 -1.71
C ASN A 54 -1.57 -8.00 -0.67
N LYS A 55 -1.51 -8.85 0.35
CA LYS A 55 -2.52 -8.89 1.42
C LYS A 55 -2.44 -7.67 2.32
N LYS A 56 -1.23 -7.19 2.61
CA LYS A 56 -1.01 -5.93 3.32
C LYS A 56 -1.61 -4.74 2.56
N TRP A 57 -1.43 -4.68 1.25
CA TRP A 57 -2.03 -3.64 0.41
C TRP A 57 -3.56 -3.66 0.43
N GLU A 58 -4.15 -4.84 0.27
CA GLU A 58 -5.60 -5.00 0.35
C GLU A 58 -6.15 -4.49 1.70
N LEU A 59 -5.46 -4.78 2.81
CA LEU A 59 -5.85 -4.29 4.15
C LEU A 59 -5.69 -2.77 4.30
N VAL A 60 -4.61 -2.20 3.77
CA VAL A 60 -4.42 -0.74 3.75
C VAL A 60 -5.54 -0.07 2.97
N CYS A 61 -5.85 -0.59 1.78
CA CYS A 61 -6.91 -0.07 0.92
C CYS A 61 -8.28 -0.17 1.60
N ASP A 62 -8.59 -1.31 2.22
CA ASP A 62 -9.84 -1.52 2.96
C ASP A 62 -10.01 -0.49 4.09
N GLN A 63 -8.97 -0.30 4.92
CA GLN A 63 -9.04 0.66 6.03
C GLN A 63 -9.14 2.12 5.57
N VAL A 64 -8.44 2.50 4.49
CA VAL A 64 -8.52 3.85 3.93
C VAL A 64 -9.90 4.10 3.33
N CYS A 65 -10.46 3.12 2.61
CA CYS A 65 -11.82 3.18 2.08
C CYS A 65 -12.86 3.29 3.21
N LEU A 66 -12.76 2.44 4.24
CA LEU A 66 -13.63 2.51 5.40
C LEU A 66 -13.48 3.86 6.09
N SER A 67 -12.27 4.33 6.40
CA SER A 67 -12.09 5.62 7.09
C SER A 67 -12.68 6.80 6.31
N HIS A 68 -12.55 6.80 4.98
CA HIS A 68 -13.13 7.84 4.14
C HIS A 68 -14.66 7.76 4.10
N THR A 69 -15.22 6.56 3.90
CA THR A 69 -16.68 6.35 3.91
C THR A 69 -17.28 6.61 5.29
N PHE A 70 -16.63 6.17 6.37
CA PHE A 70 -17.04 6.43 7.74
C PHE A 70 -16.99 7.92 8.04
N HIS A 71 -15.98 8.67 7.60
CA HIS A 71 -15.94 10.12 7.80
C HIS A 71 -17.06 10.83 7.03
N TYR A 72 -17.33 10.46 5.77
CA TYR A 72 -18.46 11.01 5.00
C TYR A 72 -19.81 10.63 5.60
N PHE A 73 -19.96 9.41 6.11
CA PHE A 73 -21.17 8.92 6.76
C PHE A 73 -21.39 9.57 8.12
N PHE A 74 -20.35 9.71 8.95
CA PHE A 74 -20.43 10.43 10.22
C PHE A 74 -20.73 11.92 10.01
N HIS A 75 -20.14 12.52 8.97
CA HIS A 75 -20.34 13.94 8.67
C HIS A 75 -21.71 14.24 8.02
N ASN A 76 -22.28 13.33 7.21
CA ASN A 76 -23.62 13.50 6.62
C ASN A 76 -24.77 12.92 7.47
N LEU A 77 -24.49 12.10 8.48
CA LEU A 77 -25.53 11.56 9.37
C LEU A 77 -25.64 12.31 10.71
N LEU A 78 -24.67 13.15 11.04
CA LEU A 78 -24.70 14.02 12.23
C LEU A 78 -25.01 15.50 11.89
N PHE A 79 -25.49 15.80 10.68
CA PHE A 79 -26.11 17.09 10.34
C PHE A 79 -27.26 16.92 9.35
#